data_AF-A0AAW1TVI2-F1
#
_entry.id   AF-A0AAW1TVI2-F1
#
_cell.length_a   1.000
_cell.length_b   1.000
_cell.length_c   1.000
_cell.angle_alpha   90.00
_cell.angle_beta   90.00
_cell.angle_gamma   90.00
#
_symmetry.space_group_name_H-M   'P 1'
#
loop_
_entity.id
_entity.type
_entity.pdbx_description
1 polymer ?
#
loop_
_entity_poly.entity_id
_entity_poly.type
_entity_poly.pdbx_seq_one_letter_code
_entity_poly.pdbx_strand_id
1 'polypeptide(L)'
;MKMITVHLLVLTCLLPVIICEEAITDPVDVLQINHLLLKNYHGKLNSKILKLFPNVEIFEIRNCNFTTVHDEFFHSIPKVRKLIVIDSSIKREDHDISSCCWKLKEIDFINAGFDIVPWHKMGSHWPLERMYLYKEIVPHLKEKFFENKHLKNLTIENANLENIEDSAFQGLIKH
;
A
#
# COMPACT_ATOMS: atom_id res chain seq x y z
N MET A 1 -2.54 16.46 30.32
CA MET A 1 -1.96 15.57 29.31
C MET A 1 -1.59 16.41 28.10
N LYS A 2 -0.31 16.57 27.78
CA LYS A 2 0.12 17.35 26.60
C LYS A 2 0.16 16.41 25.40
N MET A 3 -0.70 16.65 24.41
CA MET A 3 -0.64 15.93 23.14
C MET A 3 0.53 16.43 22.31
N ILE A 4 1.31 15.50 21.75
CA ILE A 4 2.31 15.80 20.73
C ILE A 4 1.75 15.28 19.41
N THR A 5 1.38 16.19 18.51
CA THR A 5 0.96 15.86 17.14
C THR A 5 2.20 15.76 16.27
N VAL A 6 2.49 14.57 15.75
CA VAL A 6 3.59 14.34 14.82
C VAL A 6 2.98 14.05 13.46
N HIS A 7 3.10 15.01 12.53
CA HIS A 7 2.47 14.88 11.22
C HIS A 7 3.11 13.82 10.32
N LEU A 8 4.41 13.54 10.51
CA LEU A 8 5.17 12.57 9.74
C LEU A 8 6.11 11.81 10.66
N LEU A 9 6.01 10.48 10.67
CA LEU A 9 7.03 9.63 11.26
C LEU A 9 7.81 8.93 10.16
N VAL A 10 9.14 9.07 10.19
CA VAL A 10 10.04 8.39 9.26
C VAL A 10 10.69 7.21 9.99
N LEU A 11 10.32 6.01 9.57
CA LEU A 11 10.98 4.77 9.99
C LEU A 11 12.12 4.48 9.02
N THR A 12 13.36 4.78 9.42
CA THR A 12 14.58 4.35 8.72
C THR A 12 15.15 3.08 9.36
N CYS A 13 16.22 2.50 8.79
CA CYS A 13 16.88 1.23 9.16
C CYS A 13 17.32 1.06 10.64
N LEU A 14 16.95 1.95 11.56
CA LEU A 14 17.21 1.86 13.00
C LEU A 14 16.14 1.05 13.77
N LEU A 15 15.15 0.49 13.08
CA LEU A 15 14.15 -0.41 13.67
C LEU A 15 14.71 -1.65 14.42
N PRO A 16 15.91 -2.21 14.14
CA PRO A 16 16.44 -3.28 14.99
C PRO A 16 16.61 -2.85 16.46
N VAL A 17 16.73 -1.55 16.76
CA VAL A 17 16.95 -1.05 18.13
C VAL A 17 15.66 -0.84 18.92
N ILE A 18 14.51 -0.64 18.25
CA ILE A 18 13.20 -0.44 18.93
C ILE A 18 12.39 -1.74 18.99
N ILE A 19 12.73 -2.76 18.20
CA ILE A 19 12.04 -4.06 18.15
C ILE A 19 12.89 -5.19 18.76
N CYS A 20 13.82 -4.88 19.66
CA CYS A 20 14.44 -5.92 20.49
C CYS A 20 13.50 -6.26 21.65
N GLU A 21 12.67 -7.29 21.42
CA GLU A 21 12.18 -8.32 22.36
C GLU A 21 11.59 -7.97 23.75
N GLU A 22 11.53 -6.72 24.20
CA GLU A 22 10.87 -6.40 25.47
C GLU A 22 9.54 -5.69 25.23
N ALA A 23 8.51 -6.31 25.78
CA ALA A 23 7.13 -5.94 25.62
C ALA A 23 6.91 -4.46 25.94
N ILE A 24 6.41 -3.72 24.96
CA ILE A 24 5.73 -2.45 25.20
C ILE A 24 4.42 -2.80 25.95
N THR A 25 4.51 -2.96 27.27
CA THR A 25 3.38 -3.31 28.17
C THR A 25 2.62 -2.10 28.66
N ASP A 26 3.20 -0.91 28.55
CA ASP A 26 2.54 0.32 28.95
C ASP A 26 1.75 0.90 27.76
N PRO A 27 0.59 1.54 28.02
CA PRO A 27 -0.14 2.27 26.99
C PRO A 27 0.73 3.43 26.52
N VAL A 28 1.54 3.18 25.49
CA VAL A 28 2.25 4.23 24.77
C VAL A 28 1.19 5.22 24.34
N ASP A 29 1.34 6.46 24.79
CA ASP A 29 0.53 7.59 24.34
C ASP A 29 0.35 7.46 22.83
N VAL A 30 -0.89 7.22 22.40
CA VAL A 30 -1.19 6.89 21.00
C VAL A 30 -0.70 8.04 20.15
N LEU A 31 0.37 7.80 19.40
CA LEU A 31 0.96 8.81 18.55
C LEU A 31 -0.08 9.21 17.50
N GLN A 32 -0.40 10.51 17.44
CA GLN A 32 -1.28 11.10 16.44
C GLN A 32 -0.50 11.29 15.14
N ILE A 33 -0.09 10.18 14.54
CA ILE A 33 0.60 10.14 13.25
C ILE A 33 -0.42 9.83 12.17
N ASN A 34 -0.58 10.77 11.25
CA ASN A 34 -1.47 10.62 10.10
C ASN A 34 -0.72 10.18 8.84
N HIS A 35 0.59 10.42 8.78
CA HIS A 35 1.46 9.99 7.69
C HIS A 35 2.63 9.18 8.23
N LEU A 36 2.68 7.91 7.85
CA LEU A 36 3.79 7.01 8.16
C LEU A 36 4.64 6.80 6.91
N LEU A 37 5.93 7.13 6.99
CA LEU A 37 6.91 6.87 5.95
C LEU A 37 7.83 5.73 6.40
N LEU A 38 7.87 4.65 5.64
CA LEU A 38 8.82 3.56 5.78
C LEU A 38 9.86 3.64 4.67
N LYS A 39 11.13 3.79 5.04
CA LYS A 39 12.20 4.05 4.07
C LYS A 39 13.42 3.16 4.30
N ASN A 40 14.01 2.65 3.21
CA ASN A 40 15.23 1.83 3.22
C ASN A 40 15.09 0.54 4.06
N TYR A 41 13.88 0.01 4.18
CA TYR A 41 13.65 -1.20 4.96
C TYR A 41 13.84 -2.45 4.10
N HIS A 42 14.56 -3.43 4.64
CA HIS A 42 14.81 -4.72 4.01
C HIS A 42 14.39 -5.83 4.97
N GLY A 43 13.51 -6.74 4.53
CA GLY A 43 13.04 -7.86 5.35
C GLY A 43 11.51 -7.97 5.43
N LYS A 44 11.02 -8.62 6.49
CA LYS A 44 9.58 -8.84 6.73
C LYS A 44 9.04 -7.79 7.69
N LEU A 45 8.08 -6.98 7.24
CA LEU A 45 7.43 -6.02 8.12
C LEU A 45 6.41 -6.74 9.03
N ASN A 46 6.62 -6.65 10.34
CA ASN A 46 5.71 -7.22 11.32
C ASN A 46 4.47 -6.32 11.49
N SER A 47 3.28 -6.86 11.22
CA SER A 47 2.00 -6.15 11.36
C SER A 47 1.76 -5.60 12.77
N LYS A 48 2.35 -6.21 13.81
CA LYS A 48 2.22 -5.73 15.20
C LYS A 48 2.77 -4.31 15.39
N ILE A 49 3.83 -3.94 14.67
CA ILE A 49 4.43 -2.59 14.75
C ILE A 49 3.47 -1.54 14.21
N LEU A 50 2.73 -1.89 13.16
CA LEU A 50 1.76 -0.98 12.54
C LEU A 50 0.59 -0.63 13.47
N LYS A 51 0.26 -1.51 14.43
CA LYS A 51 -0.78 -1.25 15.44
C LYS A 51 -0.44 -0.08 16.37
N LEU A 52 0.83 0.33 16.44
CA LEU A 52 1.27 1.52 17.16
C LEU A 52 0.83 2.82 16.47
N PHE A 53 0.37 2.74 15.21
CA PHE A 53 -0.01 3.88 14.39
C PHE A 53 -1.47 3.78 13.92
N PRO A 54 -2.45 3.70 14.84
CA PRO A 54 -3.87 3.43 14.49
C PRO A 54 -4.54 4.60 13.75
N ASN A 55 -3.91 5.78 13.72
CA ASN A 55 -4.44 6.98 13.08
C ASN A 55 -3.86 7.26 11.69
N VAL A 56 -2.98 6.40 11.18
CA VAL A 56 -2.35 6.61 9.86
C VAL A 56 -3.40 6.61 8.76
N GLU A 57 -3.39 7.68 7.96
CA GLU A 57 -4.21 7.86 6.77
C GLU A 57 -3.40 7.71 5.48
N ILE A 58 -2.13 8.14 5.52
CA ILE A 58 -1.19 8.06 4.42
C ILE A 58 -0.07 7.13 4.83
N PHE A 59 0.14 6.07 4.06
CA PHE A 59 1.26 5.18 4.26
C PHE A 59 2.15 5.21 3.04
N GLU A 60 3.37 5.71 3.21
CA GLU A 60 4.38 5.81 2.17
C GLU A 60 5.49 4.79 2.42
N ILE A 61 5.85 4.08 1.36
CA ILE A 61 6.92 3.10 1.31
C ILE A 61 7.92 3.59 0.28
N ARG A 62 9.19 3.75 0.66
CA ARG A 62 10.23 4.22 -0.25
C ARG A 62 11.51 3.41 -0.17
N ASN A 63 12.06 3.00 -1.31
CA ASN A 63 13.32 2.26 -1.39
C ASN A 63 13.36 1.05 -0.44
N CYS A 64 12.27 0.32 -0.34
CA CYS A 64 12.16 -0.85 0.52
C CYS A 64 12.15 -2.12 -0.33
N ASN A 65 12.75 -3.19 0.18
CA ASN A 65 12.69 -4.50 -0.43
C ASN A 65 12.03 -5.46 0.56
N PHE A 66 10.70 -5.55 0.48
CA PHE A 66 9.94 -6.48 1.31
C PHE A 66 9.88 -7.83 0.63
N THR A 67 10.21 -8.87 1.39
CA THR A 67 10.01 -10.23 0.93
C THR A 67 8.54 -10.64 0.94
N THR A 68 7.71 -10.00 1.77
CA THR A 68 6.29 -10.34 1.91
C THR A 68 5.48 -9.22 2.57
N VAL A 69 4.28 -8.94 2.08
CA VAL A 69 3.19 -8.29 2.85
C VAL A 69 2.13 -9.34 3.19
N HIS A 70 1.87 -9.55 4.49
CA HIS A 70 0.87 -10.52 4.97
C HIS A 70 -0.55 -9.92 4.92
N ASP A 71 -1.61 -10.74 4.83
CA ASP A 71 -3.01 -10.26 4.74
C ASP A 71 -3.38 -9.30 5.89
N GLU A 72 -2.90 -9.58 7.10
CA GLU A 72 -3.16 -8.75 8.28
C GLU A 72 -2.46 -7.37 8.28
N PHE A 73 -1.67 -7.07 7.26
CA PHE A 73 -0.89 -5.84 7.19
C PHE A 73 -1.76 -4.60 7.24
N PHE A 74 -2.74 -4.49 6.33
CA PHE A 74 -3.63 -3.33 6.28
C PHE A 74 -4.67 -3.33 7.41
N HIS A 75 -4.99 -4.49 7.98
CA HIS A 75 -5.80 -4.59 9.19
C HIS A 75 -5.20 -3.84 10.39
N SER A 76 -3.86 -3.71 10.42
CA SER A 76 -3.15 -3.05 11.50
C SER A 76 -3.12 -1.52 11.37
N ILE A 77 -3.50 -0.99 10.22
CA ILE A 77 -3.58 0.46 9.92
C ILE A 77 -4.96 0.78 9.31
N PRO A 78 -6.05 0.64 10.08
CA PRO A 78 -7.43 0.59 9.58
C PRO A 78 -7.98 1.94 9.08
N LYS A 79 -7.18 3.01 9.08
CA LYS A 79 -7.56 4.34 8.58
C LYS A 79 -6.83 4.72 7.29
N VAL A 80 -5.93 3.88 6.78
CA VAL A 80 -5.19 4.21 5.55
C VAL A 80 -6.16 4.37 4.40
N ARG A 81 -6.10 5.55 3.79
CA ARG A 81 -6.84 5.92 2.58
C ARG A 81 -5.92 6.15 1.39
N LYS A 82 -4.63 6.41 1.63
CA LYS A 82 -3.62 6.61 0.59
C LYS A 82 -2.41 5.72 0.82
N LEU A 83 -2.06 4.92 -0.18
CA LEU A 83 -0.83 4.14 -0.23
C LEU A 83 0.07 4.71 -1.32
N ILE A 84 1.33 4.96 -0.96
CA ILE A 84 2.35 5.43 -1.90
C ILE A 84 3.51 4.44 -1.83
N VAL A 85 3.92 3.88 -2.96
CA VAL A 85 5.04 2.94 -3.04
C VAL A 85 6.01 3.42 -4.12
N ILE A 86 7.24 3.72 -3.71
CA ILE A 86 8.25 4.35 -4.55
C ILE A 86 9.54 3.52 -4.51
N ASP A 87 10.08 3.17 -5.68
CA ASP A 87 11.37 2.48 -5.82
C ASP A 87 11.47 1.23 -4.92
N SER A 88 10.37 0.50 -4.74
CA SER A 88 10.28 -0.57 -3.74
C SER A 88 9.69 -1.82 -4.34
N SER A 89 10.37 -2.96 -4.17
CA SER A 89 9.82 -4.26 -4.54
C SER A 89 9.14 -4.91 -3.34
N ILE A 90 7.84 -5.15 -3.46
CA ILE A 90 7.05 -5.94 -2.51
C ILE A 90 6.80 -7.31 -3.12
N LYS A 91 7.49 -8.37 -2.70
CA LYS A 91 7.17 -9.70 -3.23
C LYS A 91 5.83 -10.20 -2.71
N ARG A 92 5.04 -10.79 -3.61
CA ARG A 92 3.74 -11.43 -3.31
C ARG A 92 3.97 -12.74 -2.56
N GLU A 93 3.32 -12.91 -1.41
CA GLU A 93 2.90 -14.25 -0.99
C GLU A 93 1.49 -14.49 -1.53
N ASP A 94 1.19 -15.74 -1.86
CA ASP A 94 0.03 -16.13 -2.67
C ASP A 94 -1.30 -16.09 -1.88
N HIS A 95 -1.51 -15.01 -1.15
CA HIS A 95 -2.61 -14.81 -0.22
C HIS A 95 -3.61 -13.77 -0.71
N ASP A 96 -4.80 -13.78 -0.12
CA ASP A 96 -5.95 -13.04 -0.61
C ASP A 96 -6.09 -11.69 0.08
N ILE A 97 -5.38 -10.68 -0.44
CA ILE A 97 -5.43 -9.31 0.07
C ILE A 97 -6.79 -8.62 -0.11
N SER A 98 -7.76 -9.26 -0.79
CA SER A 98 -9.05 -8.66 -1.13
C SER A 98 -9.86 -8.21 0.09
N SER A 99 -9.63 -8.83 1.25
CA SER A 99 -10.35 -8.57 2.50
C SER A 99 -9.85 -7.34 3.29
N CYS A 100 -8.69 -6.77 2.93
CA CYS A 100 -7.91 -5.97 3.89
C CYS A 100 -7.89 -4.45 3.62
N CYS A 101 -8.31 -3.99 2.43
CA CYS A 101 -8.10 -2.61 1.96
C CYS A 101 -9.39 -1.80 1.76
N TRP A 102 -10.42 -2.06 2.57
CA TRP A 102 -11.76 -1.49 2.41
C TRP A 102 -11.89 0.04 2.56
N LYS A 103 -10.82 0.74 2.95
CA LYS A 103 -10.79 2.23 2.98
C LYS A 103 -9.80 2.86 2.00
N LEU A 104 -9.04 2.06 1.26
CA LEU A 104 -8.01 2.57 0.39
C LEU A 104 -8.67 3.25 -0.81
N LYS A 105 -8.51 4.58 -0.90
CA LYS A 105 -9.08 5.43 -1.96
C LYS A 105 -8.06 5.79 -3.02
N GLU A 106 -6.79 5.74 -2.67
CA GLU A 106 -5.72 6.32 -3.46
C GLU A 106 -4.49 5.41 -3.43
N ILE A 107 -3.97 5.10 -4.60
CA ILE A 107 -2.75 4.31 -4.76
C ILE A 107 -1.84 5.00 -5.78
N ASP A 108 -0.61 5.25 -5.36
CA ASP A 108 0.45 5.76 -6.22
C ASP A 108 1.60 4.73 -6.22
N PHE A 109 1.82 4.04 -7.35
CA PHE A 109 2.95 3.13 -7.58
C PHE A 109 3.95 3.80 -8.54
N ILE A 110 5.19 3.94 -8.07
CA ILE A 110 6.24 4.67 -8.78
C ILE A 110 7.50 3.79 -8.78
N ASN A 111 7.79 3.14 -9.90
CA ASN A 111 8.92 2.21 -10.03
C ASN A 111 8.92 1.13 -8.92
N ALA A 112 7.76 0.57 -8.62
CA ALA A 112 7.56 -0.43 -7.57
C ALA A 112 7.69 -1.87 -8.09
N GLY A 113 7.64 -2.08 -9.41
CA GLY A 113 7.60 -3.40 -10.01
C GLY A 113 6.17 -3.94 -9.97
N PHE A 114 5.56 -4.12 -11.14
CA PHE A 114 4.11 -4.24 -11.22
C PHE A 114 3.54 -5.64 -10.91
N ASP A 115 4.39 -6.65 -10.76
CA ASP A 115 4.03 -8.07 -10.53
C ASP A 115 3.31 -8.35 -9.18
N ILE A 116 3.12 -7.30 -8.39
CA ILE A 116 2.98 -7.38 -6.95
C ILE A 116 1.53 -7.36 -6.50
N VAL A 117 0.69 -6.58 -7.17
CA VAL A 117 -0.69 -6.38 -6.74
C VAL A 117 -1.58 -7.31 -7.56
N PRO A 118 -2.37 -8.19 -6.93
CA PRO A 118 -3.36 -9.00 -7.63
C PRO A 118 -4.53 -8.10 -8.05
N TRP A 119 -4.33 -7.28 -9.09
CA TRP A 119 -5.30 -6.30 -9.59
C TRP A 119 -6.64 -6.94 -9.97
N HIS A 120 -6.60 -8.15 -10.52
CA HIS A 120 -7.80 -8.95 -10.79
C HIS A 120 -8.61 -9.30 -9.52
N LYS A 121 -8.00 -9.23 -8.33
CA LYS A 121 -8.68 -9.36 -7.02
C LYS A 121 -9.08 -8.02 -6.41
N MET A 122 -8.60 -6.90 -6.96
CA MET A 122 -9.07 -5.54 -6.63
C MET A 122 -10.39 -5.23 -7.34
N GLY A 123 -11.29 -6.20 -7.35
CA GLY A 123 -12.59 -6.09 -8.00
C GLY A 123 -13.46 -4.99 -7.40
N SER A 124 -14.75 -5.04 -7.73
CA SER A 124 -15.74 -4.00 -7.42
C SER A 124 -15.93 -3.61 -5.94
N HIS A 125 -15.27 -4.30 -5.01
CA HIS A 125 -15.37 -4.10 -3.56
C HIS A 125 -14.44 -3.01 -3.01
N TRP A 126 -13.36 -2.67 -3.72
CA TRP A 126 -12.44 -1.63 -3.24
C TRP A 126 -12.98 -0.25 -3.58
N PRO A 127 -13.12 0.68 -2.63
CA PRO A 127 -13.59 2.05 -2.90
C PRO A 127 -12.46 2.92 -3.49
N LEU A 128 -11.61 2.34 -4.34
CA LEU A 128 -10.46 3.02 -4.91
C LEU A 128 -10.94 4.08 -5.91
N GLU A 129 -10.60 5.33 -5.65
CA GLU A 129 -11.03 6.49 -6.46
C GLU A 129 -9.93 6.96 -7.41
N ARG A 130 -8.65 6.82 -7.03
CA ARG A 130 -7.50 7.20 -7.85
C ARG A 130 -6.42 6.12 -7.84
N MET A 131 -5.88 5.87 -9.03
CA MET A 131 -4.68 5.06 -9.24
C MET A 131 -3.69 5.80 -10.14
N TYR A 132 -2.45 5.89 -9.70
CA TYR A 132 -1.33 6.43 -10.46
C TYR A 132 -0.23 5.37 -10.58
N LEU A 133 0.14 5.02 -11.80
CA LEU A 133 1.15 4.03 -12.13
C LEU A 133 2.24 4.69 -12.96
N TYR A 134 3.46 4.80 -12.43
CA TYR A 134 4.57 5.49 -13.08
C TYR A 134 5.81 4.61 -13.15
N LYS A 135 6.44 4.51 -14.34
CA LYS A 135 7.65 3.69 -14.54
C LYS A 135 7.48 2.23 -14.09
N GLU A 136 6.27 1.71 -14.21
CA GLU A 136 5.98 0.34 -13.87
C GLU A 136 6.29 -0.59 -15.04
N ILE A 137 6.82 -1.78 -14.73
CA ILE A 137 6.98 -2.86 -15.71
C ILE A 137 5.65 -3.60 -15.75
N VAL A 138 4.72 -3.10 -16.56
CA VAL A 138 3.39 -3.69 -16.75
C VAL A 138 3.34 -4.37 -18.12
N PRO A 139 3.90 -5.58 -18.30
CA PRO A 139 4.01 -6.13 -19.64
C PRO A 139 2.62 -6.36 -20.26
N HIS A 140 1.63 -6.77 -19.45
CA HIS A 140 0.33 -7.19 -19.96
C HIS A 140 -0.84 -6.69 -19.10
N LEU A 141 -1.69 -5.84 -19.67
CA LEU A 141 -3.00 -5.49 -19.13
C LEU A 141 -4.04 -6.47 -19.70
N LYS A 142 -4.39 -7.48 -18.89
CA LYS A 142 -5.37 -8.52 -19.26
C LYS A 142 -6.81 -8.02 -19.19
N GLU A 143 -7.74 -8.79 -19.73
CA GLU A 143 -9.18 -8.55 -19.59
C GLU A 143 -9.56 -8.34 -18.12
N LYS A 144 -10.41 -7.33 -17.88
CA LYS A 144 -10.91 -6.95 -16.54
C LYS A 144 -9.81 -6.55 -15.54
N PHE A 145 -8.64 -6.14 -16.04
CA PHE A 145 -7.56 -5.65 -15.18
C PHE A 145 -8.02 -4.56 -14.22
N PHE A 146 -8.85 -3.64 -14.70
CA PHE A 146 -9.41 -2.54 -13.93
C PHE A 146 -10.91 -2.72 -13.68
N GLU A 147 -11.29 -3.84 -13.05
CA GLU A 147 -12.68 -4.09 -12.62
C GLU A 147 -13.03 -3.33 -11.32
N ASN A 148 -12.85 -2.00 -11.33
CA ASN A 148 -13.16 -1.14 -10.18
C ASN A 148 -14.14 -0.02 -10.56
N LYS A 149 -15.41 -0.20 -10.18
CA LYS A 149 -16.49 0.76 -10.44
C LYS A 149 -16.35 2.10 -9.71
N HIS A 150 -15.48 2.18 -8.71
CA HIS A 150 -15.26 3.39 -7.92
C HIS A 150 -14.12 4.25 -8.48
N LEU A 151 -13.30 3.71 -9.39
CA LEU A 151 -12.14 4.39 -9.93
C LEU A 151 -12.58 5.55 -10.82
N LYS A 152 -12.19 6.76 -10.43
CA LYS A 152 -12.49 8.00 -11.14
C LYS A 152 -11.31 8.46 -11.99
N ASN A 153 -10.10 8.19 -11.51
CA ASN A 153 -8.86 8.70 -12.09
C ASN A 153 -7.86 7.54 -12.19
N LEU A 154 -7.56 7.14 -13.42
CA LEU A 154 -6.47 6.21 -13.73
C LEU A 154 -5.45 6.94 -14.59
N THR A 155 -4.22 6.97 -14.12
CA THR A 155 -3.10 7.54 -14.87
C THR A 155 -2.00 6.49 -14.94
N ILE A 156 -1.58 6.17 -16.16
CA ILE A 156 -0.49 5.25 -16.45
C ILE A 156 0.54 6.01 -17.27
N GLU A 157 1.72 6.23 -16.71
CA GLU A 157 2.76 7.06 -17.30
C GLU A 157 4.10 6.34 -17.34
N ASN A 158 4.79 6.42 -18.48
CA ASN A 158 6.11 5.81 -18.66
C ASN A 158 6.16 4.32 -18.28
N ALA A 159 5.04 3.61 -18.44
CA ALA A 159 4.96 2.18 -18.24
C ALA A 159 5.40 1.47 -19.53
N ASN A 160 6.13 0.36 -19.39
CA ASN A 160 6.49 -0.48 -20.54
C ASN A 160 5.33 -1.43 -20.86
N LEU A 161 4.22 -0.88 -21.36
CA LEU A 161 3.03 -1.64 -21.75
C LEU A 161 3.30 -2.35 -23.09
N GLU A 162 3.35 -3.68 -23.08
CA GLU A 162 3.57 -4.46 -24.31
C GLU A 162 2.26 -4.97 -24.92
N ASN A 163 1.31 -5.39 -24.08
CA ASN A 163 0.02 -5.92 -24.52
C ASN A 163 -1.13 -5.36 -23.68
N ILE A 164 -2.19 -4.90 -24.34
CA ILE A 164 -3.43 -4.42 -23.72
C ILE A 164 -4.56 -5.18 -24.39
N GLU A 165 -5.25 -6.04 -23.64
CA GLU A 165 -6.42 -6.76 -24.14
C GLU A 165 -7.63 -5.82 -24.28
N ASP A 166 -8.50 -6.06 -25.28
CA ASP A 166 -9.63 -5.17 -25.63
C ASP A 166 -10.54 -4.84 -24.43
N SER A 167 -10.67 -5.78 -23.48
CA SER A 167 -11.51 -5.66 -22.29
C SER A 167 -10.75 -5.24 -21.02
N ALA A 168 -9.49 -4.80 -21.11
CA ALA A 168 -8.68 -4.45 -19.94
C ALA A 168 -9.28 -3.30 -19.10
N PHE A 169 -9.96 -2.37 -19.76
CA PHE A 169 -10.54 -1.17 -19.16
C PHE A 169 -12.07 -1.21 -19.05
N GLN A 170 -12.71 -2.35 -19.33
CA GLN A 170 -14.17 -2.44 -19.38
C GLN A 170 -14.84 -2.02 -18.06
N GLY A 171 -14.20 -2.30 -16.92
CA GLY A 171 -14.70 -1.91 -15.60
C GLY A 171 -14.63 -0.41 -15.27
N LEU A 172 -14.02 0.41 -16.13
CA LEU A 172 -13.92 1.87 -15.97
C LEU A 172 -15.01 2.64 -16.69
N ILE A 173 -15.81 1.97 -17.52
CA ILE A 173 -16.90 2.60 -18.25
C ILE A 173 -18.02 2.89 -17.24
N LYS A 174 -18.29 4.18 -17.00
CA LYS A 174 -19.42 4.61 -16.17
C LYS A 174 -20.72 4.22 -16.88
N HIS A 175 -21.49 3.32 -16.25
CA HIS A 175 -22.90 3.12 -16.55
C HIS A 175 -23.74 4.26 -15.96
#